data_AF-A0AAD4DM72-F1
#
_entry.id   AF-A0AAD4DM72-F1
#
_cell.length_a   1.000
_cell.length_b   1.000
_cell.length_c   1.000
_cell.angle_alpha   90.00
_cell.angle_beta   90.00
_cell.angle_gamma   90.00
#
_symmetry.space_group_name_H-M   'P 1'
#
loop_
_entity.id
_entity.type
_entity.pdbx_description
1 polymer ?
#
loop_
_entity_poly.entity_id
_entity_poly.type
_entity_poly.pdbx_seq_one_letter_code
_entity_poly.pdbx_strand_id
1 'polypeptide(L)'
;MDNNVQELVLLIKRQVLQMRQLRQFQWSLPAGAPGAEALSVTSPEVQQAILDQLISMIESEGVHDVSDDVFEVFTDLMMTTPKRPEDGGPPLKPCFKSYCLDRSCNKVVTVMEEQTTISAGTTGLRTWEASYWLAEHLIAHPELLAGKNVVDVGCGVGFLGIACALLGAKRVALTDGNHDVLAMVQKNIGYNVVPCPTTASLLDWENFTNEQIAALDAQVLILSDLTYDPTNIVPLVSVLKALLVQGVDAYMSSAIRNPQTFVDFFTRIRKFL
;
A
#
# COMPACT_ATOMS: atom_id res chain seq x y z
N MET A 1 8.37 38.81 13.74
CA MET A 1 8.57 37.36 13.53
C MET A 1 7.63 36.67 14.50
N ASP A 2 6.71 35.86 13.98
CA ASP A 2 5.74 35.13 14.81
C ASP A 2 6.47 34.21 15.78
N ASN A 3 6.06 34.23 17.06
CA ASN A 3 6.64 33.39 18.12
C ASN A 3 6.66 31.89 17.73
N ASN A 4 5.73 31.45 16.89
CA ASN A 4 5.64 30.07 16.40
C ASN A 4 6.84 29.67 15.52
N VAL A 5 7.39 30.59 14.73
CA VAL A 5 8.55 30.30 13.85
C VAL A 5 9.83 30.19 14.68
N GLN A 6 9.98 31.05 15.70
CA GLN A 6 11.12 30.97 16.61
C GLN A 6 11.10 29.68 17.45
N GLU A 7 9.93 29.24 17.91
CA GLU A 7 9.79 27.95 18.59
C GLU A 7 10.10 26.76 17.68
N LEU A 8 9.68 26.80 16.40
CA LEU A 8 9.99 25.76 15.42
C LEU A 8 11.50 25.66 15.15
N VAL A 9 12.17 26.81 14.98
CA VAL A 9 13.63 26.87 14.77
C VAL A 9 14.39 26.37 16.00
N LEU A 10 13.93 26.69 17.21
CA LEU A 10 14.49 26.17 18.47
C LEU A 10 14.27 24.66 18.63
N LEU A 11 13.12 24.13 18.20
CA LEU A 11 12.83 22.71 18.17
C LEU A 11 13.77 21.98 17.20
N ILE A 12 13.92 22.49 15.98
CA ILE A 12 14.84 21.94 14.97
C ILE A 12 16.28 21.94 15.50
N LYS A 13 16.76 23.05 16.07
CA LYS A 13 18.11 23.12 16.67
C LYS A 13 18.32 22.10 17.80
N ARG A 14 17.31 21.89 18.66
CA ARG A 14 17.37 20.87 19.73
C ARG A 14 17.44 19.45 19.17
N GLN A 15 16.68 19.15 18.11
CA GLN A 15 16.69 17.85 17.45
C GLN A 15 18.04 17.56 16.77
N VAL A 16 18.62 18.57 16.10
CA VAL A 16 19.97 18.47 15.48
C VAL A 16 21.05 18.19 16.52
N LEU A 17 20.98 18.83 17.70
CA LEU A 17 21.91 18.56 18.80
C LEU A 17 21.72 17.16 19.43
N GLN A 18 20.49 16.66 19.51
CA GLN A 18 20.22 15.29 19.96
C GLN A 18 20.74 14.24 18.95
N MET A 19 20.65 14.51 17.64
CA MET A 19 21.19 13.63 16.59
C MET A 19 22.71 13.42 16.75
N ARG A 20 23.47 14.49 17.07
CA ARG A 20 24.91 14.41 17.32
C ARG A 20 25.29 13.48 18.47
N GLN A 21 24.45 13.37 19.49
CA GLN A 21 24.75 12.58 20.70
C GLN A 21 24.20 11.15 20.67
N LEU A 22 23.02 10.95 20.05
CA LEU A 22 22.26 9.72 20.21
C LEU A 22 22.02 8.94 18.91
N ARG A 23 22.26 9.52 17.72
CA ARG A 23 21.90 8.95 16.41
C ARG A 23 20.43 8.47 16.32
N GLN A 24 19.52 9.14 17.04
CA GLN A 24 18.09 8.84 17.05
C GLN A 24 17.29 10.14 16.93
N PHE A 25 16.18 10.10 16.20
CA PHE A 25 15.17 11.15 16.23
C PHE A 25 14.24 10.85 17.41
N GLN A 26 13.98 11.80 18.31
CA GLN A 26 12.91 11.69 19.31
C GLN A 26 11.94 12.84 19.15
N TRP A 27 10.83 12.61 18.45
CA TRP A 27 9.83 13.65 18.23
C TRP A 27 8.90 13.77 19.45
N SER A 28 9.15 14.74 20.32
CA SER A 28 8.19 15.15 21.34
C SER A 28 7.39 16.36 20.84
N LEU A 29 6.08 16.17 20.62
CA LEU A 29 5.17 17.28 20.34
C LEU A 29 5.10 18.26 21.53
N PRO A 30 4.74 19.55 21.31
CA PRO A 30 4.51 20.50 22.40
C PRO A 30 3.50 19.95 23.41
N ALA A 31 3.72 20.25 24.69
CA ALA A 31 2.83 19.81 25.76
C ALA A 31 1.39 20.32 25.50
N GLY A 32 0.45 19.39 25.32
CA GLY A 32 -0.96 19.68 25.03
C GLY A 32 -1.47 19.20 23.66
N ALA A 33 -0.60 18.71 22.77
CA ALA A 33 -1.04 18.05 21.54
C ALA A 33 -1.55 16.62 21.83
N PRO A 34 -2.72 16.19 21.30
CA PRO A 34 -3.18 14.81 21.46
C PRO A 34 -2.19 13.85 20.78
N GLY A 35 -1.68 12.86 21.52
CA GLY A 35 -0.71 11.89 21.02
C GLY A 35 0.77 12.23 21.26
N ALA A 36 1.08 13.05 22.25
CA ALA A 36 2.45 13.42 22.64
C ALA A 36 3.26 12.29 23.31
N GLU A 37 3.30 11.11 22.69
CA GLU A 37 4.31 10.09 22.97
C GLU A 37 5.50 10.30 22.02
N ALA A 38 6.72 10.26 22.55
CA ALA A 38 7.93 10.49 21.78
C ALA A 38 8.11 9.38 20.73
N LEU A 39 7.89 9.68 19.46
CA LEU A 39 8.20 8.76 18.37
C LEU A 39 9.73 8.72 18.19
N SER A 40 10.36 7.60 18.52
CA SER A 40 11.77 7.38 18.24
C SER A 40 11.95 6.84 16.82
N VAL A 41 12.49 7.66 15.90
CA VAL A 41 12.81 7.21 14.54
C VAL A 41 14.28 6.78 14.49
N THR A 42 14.51 5.48 14.33
CA THR A 42 15.85 4.86 14.35
C THR A 42 16.37 4.41 12.98
N SER A 43 15.54 4.41 11.93
CA SER A 43 15.95 4.00 10.58
C SER A 43 16.72 5.13 9.89
N PRO A 44 17.96 4.88 9.41
CA PRO A 44 18.75 5.87 8.66
C PRO A 44 18.01 6.40 7.42
N GLU A 45 17.25 5.54 6.74
CA GLU A 45 16.46 5.90 5.55
C GLU A 45 15.38 6.94 5.88
N VAL A 46 14.65 6.73 6.98
CA VAL A 46 13.61 7.66 7.43
C VAL A 46 14.22 8.95 7.95
N GLN A 47 15.35 8.87 8.69
CA GLN A 47 16.10 10.04 9.14
C GLN A 47 16.60 10.89 7.95
N GLN A 48 17.13 10.25 6.90
CA GLN A 48 17.55 10.92 5.68
C GLN A 48 16.38 11.62 4.99
N ALA A 49 15.25 10.94 4.79
CA ALA A 49 14.08 11.51 4.12
C ALA A 49 13.49 12.72 4.88
N ILE A 50 13.47 12.66 6.22
CA ILE A 50 13.05 13.79 7.05
C ILE A 50 14.01 14.97 6.90
N LEU A 51 15.31 14.73 6.94
CA LEU A 51 16.32 15.78 6.77
C LEU A 51 16.27 16.41 5.38
N ASP A 52 16.10 15.61 4.33
CA ASP A 52 15.99 16.09 2.94
C ASP A 52 14.81 17.08 2.81
N GLN A 53 13.67 16.73 3.39
CA GLN A 53 12.48 17.59 3.41
C GLN A 53 12.70 18.87 4.24
N LEU A 54 13.37 18.76 5.40
CA LEU A 54 13.67 19.92 6.25
C LEU A 54 14.64 20.90 5.58
N ILE A 55 15.69 20.38 4.93
CA ILE A 55 16.65 21.16 4.14
C ILE A 55 15.91 21.91 3.03
N SER A 56 15.10 21.20 2.24
CA SER A 56 14.32 21.80 1.15
C SER A 56 13.36 22.88 1.65
N MET A 57 12.70 22.67 2.80
CA MET A 57 11.82 23.67 3.41
C MET A 57 12.59 24.94 3.80
N ILE A 58 13.73 24.80 4.50
CA ILE A 58 14.55 25.95 4.93
C ILE A 58 15.07 26.72 3.72
N GLU A 59 15.58 26.02 2.71
CA GLU A 59 16.06 26.64 1.46
C GLU A 59 14.95 27.36 0.71
N SER A 60 13.72 26.83 0.72
CA SER A 60 12.57 27.44 0.06
C SER A 60 12.07 28.73 0.74
N GLU A 61 12.24 28.86 2.06
CA GLU A 61 11.91 30.08 2.79
C GLU A 61 12.90 31.21 2.48
N GLY A 62 14.17 30.89 2.18
CA GLY A 62 15.18 31.86 1.74
C GLY A 62 15.60 32.89 2.80
N VAL A 63 15.15 32.73 4.06
CA VAL A 63 15.44 33.63 5.18
C VAL A 63 16.58 33.11 6.06
N HIS A 64 16.83 31.81 6.04
CA HIS A 64 17.81 31.14 6.89
C HIS A 64 18.64 30.14 6.09
N ASP A 65 19.95 30.15 6.31
CA ASP A 65 20.82 29.10 5.80
C ASP A 65 20.67 27.83 6.63
N VAL A 66 20.74 26.68 5.96
CA VAL A 66 20.83 25.38 6.62
C VAL A 66 22.18 25.29 7.34
N SER A 67 22.16 24.86 8.60
CA SER A 67 23.37 24.75 9.41
C SER A 67 24.33 23.67 8.88
N ASP A 68 25.63 23.94 8.91
CA ASP A 68 26.68 22.96 8.57
C ASP A 68 26.52 21.62 9.33
N ASP A 69 26.06 21.67 10.57
CA ASP A 69 25.81 20.48 11.40
C ASP A 69 24.70 19.59 10.79
N VAL A 70 23.70 20.19 10.14
CA VAL A 70 22.62 19.47 9.45
C VAL A 70 23.14 18.83 8.17
N PHE A 71 23.97 19.55 7.41
CA PHE A 71 24.60 19.00 6.21
C PHE A 71 25.58 17.88 6.52
N GLU A 72 26.33 17.97 7.61
CA GLU A 72 27.23 16.91 8.08
C GLU A 72 26.44 15.62 8.38
N VAL A 73 25.37 15.72 9.19
CA VAL A 73 24.50 14.57 9.50
C VAL A 73 23.80 14.03 8.25
N PHE A 74 23.32 14.90 7.37
CA PHE A 74 22.69 14.49 6.12
C PHE A 74 23.67 13.76 5.20
N THR A 75 24.91 14.24 5.11
CA THR A 75 25.98 13.62 4.32
C THR A 75 26.36 12.26 4.89
N ASP A 76 26.52 12.14 6.21
CA ASP A 76 26.79 10.87 6.89
C ASP A 76 25.66 9.85 6.65
N LEU A 77 24.40 10.29 6.71
CA LEU A 77 23.25 9.46 6.38
C LEU A 77 23.25 9.06 4.91
N MET A 78 23.51 9.97 3.97
CA MET A 78 23.62 9.65 2.54
C MET A 78 24.71 8.61 2.25
N MET A 79 25.80 8.62 3.02
CA MET A 79 26.92 7.68 2.88
C MET A 79 26.67 6.32 3.55
N THR A 80 25.78 6.27 4.54
CA THR A 80 25.47 5.05 5.30
C THR A 80 24.16 4.38 4.87
N THR A 81 23.23 5.13 4.29
CA THR A 81 22.01 4.61 3.68
C THR A 81 22.37 3.80 2.44
N PRO A 82 21.90 2.54 2.33
CA PRO A 82 22.05 1.77 1.11
C PRO A 82 21.47 2.54 -0.09
N LYS A 83 22.27 2.73 -1.15
CA LYS A 83 21.76 3.31 -2.39
C LYS A 83 20.59 2.49 -2.91
N ARG A 84 19.57 3.16 -3.43
CA ARG A 84 18.46 2.48 -4.10
C ARG A 84 18.95 1.91 -5.44
N PRO A 85 18.25 0.91 -6.01
CA PRO A 85 18.64 0.34 -7.31
C PRO A 85 18.77 1.39 -8.42
N GLU A 86 17.88 2.40 -8.43
CA GLU A 86 17.91 3.53 -9.37
C GLU A 86 19.19 4.38 -9.28
N ASP A 87 19.84 4.40 -8.12
CA ASP A 87 21.06 5.19 -7.84
C ASP A 87 22.35 4.32 -7.91
N GLY A 88 22.26 3.12 -8.50
CA GLY A 88 23.36 2.17 -8.61
C GLY A 88 23.58 1.31 -7.37
N GLY A 89 22.58 1.21 -6.50
CA GLY A 89 22.57 0.29 -5.36
C GLY A 89 22.19 -1.15 -5.73
N PRO A 90 22.36 -2.11 -4.79
CA PRO A 90 21.94 -3.50 -5.03
C PRO A 90 20.42 -3.59 -5.19
N PRO A 91 19.89 -4.61 -5.90
CA PRO A 91 18.46 -4.86 -5.97
C PRO A 91 17.86 -4.95 -4.56
N LEU A 92 16.74 -4.26 -4.34
CA LEU A 92 16.05 -4.36 -3.07
C LEU A 92 15.53 -5.79 -2.90
N LYS A 93 15.77 -6.36 -1.73
CA LYS A 93 15.26 -7.68 -1.39
C LYS A 93 13.77 -7.59 -1.03
N PRO A 94 12.98 -8.65 -1.29
CA PRO A 94 11.64 -8.75 -0.75
C PRO A 94 11.63 -8.53 0.76
N CYS A 95 10.62 -7.83 1.27
CA CYS A 95 10.45 -7.60 2.70
C CYS A 95 9.06 -8.00 3.15
N PHE A 96 8.92 -8.29 4.45
CA PHE A 96 7.63 -8.54 5.06
C PHE A 96 7.03 -7.21 5.52
N LYS A 97 5.75 -7.00 5.21
CA LYS A 97 4.93 -5.92 5.76
C LYS A 97 3.75 -6.53 6.50
N SER A 98 3.47 -5.99 7.67
CA SER A 98 2.36 -6.43 8.53
C SER A 98 1.41 -5.28 8.79
N TYR A 99 0.11 -5.55 8.70
CA TYR A 99 -0.96 -4.55 8.81
C TYR A 99 -1.97 -5.03 9.84
N CYS A 100 -2.20 -4.23 10.89
CA CYS A 100 -3.25 -4.51 11.85
C CYS A 100 -4.61 -4.09 11.29
N LEU A 101 -5.59 -4.99 11.33
CA LEU A 101 -6.97 -4.74 10.88
C LEU A 101 -7.88 -4.30 12.03
N ASP A 102 -7.37 -4.27 13.25
CA ASP A 102 -8.07 -3.74 14.42
C ASP A 102 -7.08 -3.02 15.35
N ARG A 103 -7.60 -2.16 16.23
CA ARG A 103 -6.78 -1.37 17.17
C ARG A 103 -5.98 -2.22 18.15
N SER A 104 -6.45 -3.43 18.43
CA SER A 104 -5.77 -4.39 19.31
C SER A 104 -4.70 -5.22 18.60
N CYS A 105 -4.54 -5.08 17.28
CA CYS A 105 -3.73 -5.94 16.43
C CYS A 105 -3.98 -7.45 16.65
N ASN A 106 -5.23 -7.84 16.94
CA ASN A 106 -5.61 -9.25 17.05
C ASN A 106 -5.75 -9.90 15.67
N LYS A 107 -6.17 -9.11 14.67
CA LYS A 107 -6.16 -9.47 13.26
C LYS A 107 -5.02 -8.75 12.57
N VAL A 108 -4.05 -9.49 12.05
CA VAL A 108 -2.90 -8.95 11.33
C VAL A 108 -2.76 -9.67 10.01
N VAL A 109 -2.55 -8.89 8.94
CA VAL A 109 -2.17 -9.40 7.63
C VAL A 109 -0.67 -9.20 7.44
N THR A 110 0.07 -10.27 7.22
CA THR A 110 1.49 -10.22 6.89
C THR A 110 1.71 -10.69 5.45
N VAL A 111 2.26 -9.82 4.61
CA VAL A 111 2.62 -10.15 3.22
C VAL A 111 4.09 -9.92 2.99
N MET A 112 4.72 -10.81 2.24
CA MET A 112 5.99 -10.55 1.59
C MET A 112 5.71 -9.81 0.29
N GLU A 113 6.46 -8.73 0.05
CA GLU A 113 6.38 -7.95 -1.18
C GLU A 113 7.74 -7.47 -1.66
N GLU A 114 7.84 -7.23 -2.97
CA GLU A 114 8.97 -6.57 -3.60
C GLU A 114 8.94 -5.07 -3.29
N GLN A 115 10.12 -4.47 -3.16
CA GLN A 115 10.22 -3.04 -2.86
C GLN A 115 10.27 -2.16 -4.11
N THR A 116 10.46 -2.75 -5.29
CA THR A 116 10.48 -2.04 -6.58
C THR A 116 9.08 -1.93 -7.18
N THR A 117 8.84 -0.84 -7.91
CA THR A 117 7.53 -0.53 -8.54
C THR A 117 7.16 -1.53 -9.63
N ILE A 118 8.15 -2.00 -10.39
CA ILE A 118 8.01 -3.03 -11.42
C ILE A 118 9.08 -4.09 -11.13
N SER A 119 8.67 -5.33 -10.96
CA SER A 119 9.56 -6.48 -10.83
C SER A 119 8.99 -7.62 -11.66
N ALA A 120 9.86 -8.42 -12.29
CA ALA A 120 9.47 -9.50 -13.20
C ALA A 120 8.44 -9.09 -14.29
N GLY A 121 8.48 -7.82 -14.74
CA GLY A 121 7.55 -7.30 -15.75
C GLY A 121 6.11 -7.08 -15.25
N THR A 122 5.87 -7.10 -13.94
CA THR A 122 4.55 -6.88 -13.34
C THR A 122 4.60 -5.83 -12.22
N THR A 123 3.47 -5.17 -11.99
CA THR A 123 3.22 -4.25 -10.87
C THR A 123 2.58 -4.96 -9.67
N GLY A 124 2.20 -6.24 -9.80
CA GLY A 124 1.43 -6.99 -8.80
C GLY A 124 2.24 -7.50 -7.61
N LEU A 125 3.57 -7.29 -7.57
CA LEU A 125 4.45 -7.82 -6.53
C LEU A 125 4.60 -6.90 -5.31
N ARG A 126 3.78 -5.84 -5.21
CA ARG A 126 3.70 -4.94 -4.05
C ARG A 126 2.27 -4.51 -3.75
N THR A 127 2.03 -4.08 -2.51
CA THR A 127 0.77 -3.43 -2.12
C THR A 127 0.75 -1.98 -2.61
N TRP A 128 -0.40 -1.56 -3.15
CA TRP A 128 -0.62 -0.21 -3.67
C TRP A 128 -1.52 0.62 -2.77
N GLU A 129 -1.42 1.95 -2.87
CA GLU A 129 -2.13 2.89 -1.98
C GLU A 129 -3.65 2.69 -1.97
N ALA A 130 -4.23 2.43 -3.15
CA ALA A 130 -5.66 2.15 -3.28
C ALA A 130 -6.11 0.93 -2.45
N SER A 131 -5.21 -0.04 -2.23
CA SER A 131 -5.48 -1.21 -1.41
C SER A 131 -5.63 -0.85 0.07
N TYR A 132 -4.84 0.10 0.57
CA TYR A 132 -4.97 0.56 1.96
C TYR A 132 -6.29 1.30 2.17
N TRP A 133 -6.67 2.18 1.23
CA TRP A 133 -7.95 2.90 1.30
C TRP A 133 -9.14 1.95 1.31
N LEU A 134 -9.09 0.90 0.48
CA LEU A 134 -10.14 -0.11 0.45
C LEU A 134 -10.13 -0.98 1.72
N ALA A 135 -8.96 -1.34 2.23
CA ALA A 135 -8.84 -2.09 3.48
C ALA A 135 -9.44 -1.32 4.65
N GLU A 136 -9.15 -0.02 4.80
CA GLU A 136 -9.75 0.84 5.83
C GLU A 136 -11.28 0.86 5.75
N HIS A 137 -11.82 0.96 4.53
CA HIS A 137 -13.27 0.90 4.33
C HIS A 137 -13.85 -0.45 4.76
N LEU A 138 -13.21 -1.57 4.41
CA LEU A 138 -13.65 -2.91 4.79
C LEU A 138 -13.50 -3.19 6.30
N ILE A 139 -12.47 -2.64 6.93
CA ILE A 139 -12.27 -2.69 8.39
C ILE A 139 -13.41 -1.96 9.11
N ALA A 140 -13.82 -0.80 8.60
CA ALA A 140 -14.94 -0.04 9.13
C ALA A 140 -16.30 -0.73 8.89
N HIS A 141 -16.39 -1.58 7.88
CA HIS A 141 -17.63 -2.21 7.42
C HIS A 141 -17.49 -3.74 7.19
N PRO A 142 -17.13 -4.53 8.22
CA PRO A 142 -16.92 -5.98 8.06
C PRO A 142 -18.19 -6.74 7.67
N GLU A 143 -19.37 -6.18 7.94
CA GLU A 143 -20.68 -6.71 7.53
C GLU A 143 -20.83 -6.85 6.01
N LEU A 144 -20.04 -6.09 5.23
CA LEU A 144 -20.03 -6.20 3.77
C LEU A 144 -19.47 -7.53 3.29
N LEU A 145 -18.63 -8.18 4.12
CA LEU A 145 -17.90 -9.41 3.80
C LEU A 145 -18.43 -10.62 4.58
N ALA A 146 -19.00 -10.39 5.76
CA ALA A 146 -19.38 -11.42 6.70
C ALA A 146 -20.23 -12.53 6.05
N GLY A 147 -19.71 -13.76 6.07
CA GLY A 147 -20.42 -14.94 5.54
C GLY A 147 -20.52 -15.01 4.01
N LYS A 148 -19.90 -14.08 3.27
CA LYS A 148 -19.96 -14.03 1.80
C LYS A 148 -18.75 -14.71 1.13
N ASN A 149 -18.95 -15.17 -0.10
CA ASN A 149 -17.86 -15.57 -0.99
C ASN A 149 -17.26 -14.33 -1.65
N VAL A 150 -15.99 -14.06 -1.35
CA VAL A 150 -15.26 -12.88 -1.83
C VAL A 150 -14.28 -13.27 -2.92
N VAL A 151 -14.23 -12.49 -4.00
CA VAL A 151 -13.23 -12.61 -5.07
C VAL A 151 -12.42 -11.32 -5.15
N ASP A 152 -11.11 -11.44 -4.98
CA ASP A 152 -10.15 -10.36 -5.16
C ASP A 152 -9.59 -10.44 -6.59
N VAL A 153 -9.97 -9.49 -7.45
CA VAL A 153 -9.62 -9.48 -8.88
C VAL A 153 -8.38 -8.62 -9.08
N GLY A 154 -7.32 -9.20 -9.67
CA GLY A 154 -6.02 -8.52 -9.77
C GLY A 154 -5.42 -8.30 -8.37
N CYS A 155 -5.39 -9.37 -7.58
CA CYS A 155 -5.12 -9.31 -6.14
C CYS A 155 -3.69 -8.88 -5.78
N GLY A 156 -2.75 -8.84 -6.74
CA GLY A 156 -1.36 -8.51 -6.48
C GLY A 156 -0.77 -9.44 -5.42
N VAL A 157 -0.14 -8.90 -4.37
CA VAL A 157 0.44 -9.71 -3.28
C VAL A 157 -0.59 -10.38 -2.37
N GLY A 158 -1.88 -10.14 -2.59
CA GLY A 158 -2.99 -10.77 -1.89
C GLY A 158 -3.38 -10.11 -0.57
N PHE A 159 -2.89 -8.91 -0.30
CA PHE A 159 -3.15 -8.17 0.94
C PHE A 159 -4.65 -8.03 1.24
N LEU A 160 -5.44 -7.56 0.26
CA LEU A 160 -6.87 -7.33 0.45
C LEU A 160 -7.68 -8.62 0.60
N GLY A 161 -7.44 -9.64 -0.24
CA GLY A 161 -8.10 -10.93 -0.09
C GLY A 161 -7.83 -11.58 1.27
N ILE A 162 -6.59 -11.55 1.75
CA ILE A 162 -6.26 -12.07 3.09
C ILE A 162 -6.95 -11.24 4.18
N ALA A 163 -7.00 -9.90 4.02
CA ALA A 163 -7.75 -9.04 4.93
C ALA A 163 -9.23 -9.42 4.97
N CYS A 164 -9.84 -9.69 3.81
CA CYS A 164 -11.25 -10.11 3.72
C CYS A 164 -11.52 -11.42 4.47
N ALA A 165 -10.59 -12.39 4.38
CA ALA A 165 -10.68 -13.63 5.14
C ALA A 165 -10.71 -13.36 6.65
N LEU A 166 -9.79 -12.52 7.16
CA LEU A 166 -9.72 -12.15 8.57
C LEU A 166 -10.92 -11.29 9.04
N LEU A 167 -11.55 -10.55 8.12
CA LEU A 167 -12.74 -9.74 8.39
C LEU A 167 -14.06 -10.53 8.37
N GLY A 168 -14.02 -11.83 8.06
CA GLY A 168 -15.16 -12.73 8.23
C GLY A 168 -15.80 -13.24 6.94
N ALA A 169 -15.10 -13.15 5.80
CA ALA A 169 -15.52 -13.83 4.58
C ALA A 169 -15.71 -15.34 4.83
N LYS A 170 -16.68 -15.95 4.12
CA LYS A 170 -16.91 -17.40 4.16
C LYS A 170 -15.89 -18.16 3.33
N ARG A 171 -15.47 -17.56 2.21
CA ARG A 171 -14.45 -18.06 1.29
C ARG A 171 -13.82 -16.87 0.58
N VAL A 172 -12.53 -16.95 0.30
CA VAL A 172 -11.82 -15.95 -0.51
C VAL A 172 -11.13 -16.63 -1.68
N ALA A 173 -11.35 -16.11 -2.89
CA ALA A 173 -10.58 -16.43 -4.07
C ALA A 173 -9.74 -15.21 -4.48
N LEU A 174 -8.42 -15.34 -4.38
CA LEU A 174 -7.47 -14.36 -4.87
C LEU A 174 -7.13 -14.71 -6.31
N THR A 175 -7.31 -13.76 -7.22
CA THR A 175 -7.13 -13.98 -8.66
C THR A 175 -6.18 -12.96 -9.26
N ASP A 176 -5.30 -13.42 -10.14
CA ASP A 176 -4.38 -12.58 -10.89
C ASP A 176 -4.07 -13.24 -12.24
N GLY A 177 -3.68 -12.44 -13.24
CA GLY A 177 -3.30 -12.93 -14.56
C GLY A 177 -1.84 -13.39 -14.65
N ASN A 178 -1.03 -13.12 -13.62
CA ASN A 178 0.40 -13.42 -13.63
C ASN A 178 0.78 -14.58 -12.68
N HIS A 179 1.48 -15.59 -13.22
CA HIS A 179 1.89 -16.77 -12.45
C HIS A 179 2.88 -16.49 -11.31
N ASP A 180 3.80 -15.53 -11.48
CA ASP A 180 4.77 -15.15 -10.44
C ASP A 180 4.06 -14.46 -9.27
N VAL A 181 3.05 -13.63 -9.58
CA VAL A 181 2.17 -13.02 -8.58
C VAL A 181 1.44 -14.10 -7.80
N LEU A 182 0.82 -15.07 -8.48
CA LEU A 182 0.11 -16.17 -7.82
C LEU A 182 1.03 -17.04 -6.95
N ALA A 183 2.27 -17.29 -7.39
CA ALA A 183 3.24 -18.01 -6.59
C ALA A 183 3.61 -17.25 -5.30
N MET A 184 3.67 -15.91 -5.35
CA MET A 184 3.85 -15.08 -4.16
C MET A 184 2.62 -15.07 -3.26
N VAL A 185 1.42 -14.92 -3.84
CA VAL A 185 0.16 -14.94 -3.09
C VAL A 185 0.00 -16.25 -2.33
N GLN A 186 0.34 -17.39 -2.93
CA GLN A 186 0.28 -18.69 -2.24
C GLN A 186 1.16 -18.72 -0.98
N LYS A 187 2.36 -18.13 -1.04
CA LYS A 187 3.23 -17.99 0.13
C LYS A 187 2.61 -17.04 1.16
N ASN A 188 2.09 -15.91 0.70
CA ASN A 188 1.45 -14.90 1.56
C ASN A 188 0.22 -15.45 2.28
N ILE A 189 -0.62 -16.26 1.63
CA ILE A 189 -1.71 -16.97 2.31
C ILE A 189 -1.12 -17.85 3.43
N GLY A 190 -0.04 -18.59 3.16
CA GLY A 190 0.63 -19.46 4.14
C GLY A 190 1.28 -18.73 5.32
N TYR A 191 1.60 -17.45 5.20
CA TYR A 191 2.11 -16.63 6.31
C TYR A 191 1.00 -16.16 7.27
N ASN A 192 -0.27 -16.35 6.93
CA ASN A 192 -1.41 -15.87 7.70
C ASN A 192 -2.29 -17.01 8.19
N VAL A 193 -2.85 -16.85 9.39
CA VAL A 193 -3.85 -17.79 9.93
C VAL A 193 -5.24 -17.35 9.46
N VAL A 194 -5.62 -17.76 8.26
CA VAL A 194 -6.92 -17.43 7.66
C VAL A 194 -8.03 -18.34 8.20
N PRO A 195 -9.19 -17.80 8.64
CA PRO A 195 -10.26 -18.58 9.27
C PRO A 195 -11.18 -19.28 8.26
N CYS A 196 -10.98 -19.05 6.96
CA CYS A 196 -11.80 -19.60 5.89
C CYS A 196 -10.95 -20.12 4.73
N PRO A 197 -11.52 -20.98 3.86
CA PRO A 197 -10.85 -21.37 2.62
C PRO A 197 -10.43 -20.13 1.82
N THR A 198 -9.13 -20.03 1.57
CA THR A 198 -8.50 -18.90 0.89
C THR A 198 -7.57 -19.47 -0.17
N THR A 199 -7.87 -19.24 -1.44
CA THR A 199 -7.17 -19.87 -2.57
C THR A 199 -6.67 -18.85 -3.56
N ALA A 200 -5.52 -19.11 -4.17
CA ALA A 200 -5.01 -18.32 -5.30
C ALA A 200 -5.24 -19.08 -6.61
N SER A 201 -5.81 -18.42 -7.63
CA SER A 201 -6.07 -19.03 -8.94
C SER A 201 -5.86 -18.05 -10.09
N LEU A 202 -5.40 -18.57 -11.23
CA LEU A 202 -5.23 -17.78 -12.45
C LEU A 202 -6.58 -17.31 -12.98
N LEU A 203 -6.67 -16.01 -13.25
CA LEU A 203 -7.76 -15.40 -14.00
C LEU A 203 -7.17 -14.46 -15.04
N ASP A 204 -6.94 -15.00 -16.23
CA ASP A 204 -6.58 -14.22 -17.40
C ASP A 204 -7.84 -13.48 -17.90
N TRP A 205 -7.80 -12.14 -17.86
CA TRP A 205 -8.92 -11.30 -18.26
C TRP A 205 -9.22 -11.37 -19.77
N GLU A 206 -8.25 -11.80 -20.58
CA GLU A 206 -8.43 -11.99 -22.02
C GLU A 206 -8.97 -13.40 -22.36
N ASN A 207 -8.63 -14.41 -21.55
CA ASN A 207 -8.88 -15.81 -21.86
C ASN A 207 -9.49 -16.59 -20.67
N PHE A 208 -10.67 -16.17 -20.20
CA PHE A 208 -11.42 -16.88 -19.17
C PHE A 208 -12.60 -17.68 -19.75
N THR A 209 -13.01 -18.73 -19.03
CA THR A 209 -14.16 -19.58 -19.36
C THR A 209 -15.34 -19.30 -18.42
N ASN A 210 -16.57 -19.58 -18.88
CA ASN A 210 -17.76 -19.44 -18.03
C ASN A 210 -17.72 -20.37 -16.82
N GLU A 211 -17.09 -21.55 -16.96
CA GLU A 211 -16.91 -22.52 -15.89
C GLU A 211 -15.99 -21.96 -14.80
N GLN A 212 -14.90 -21.28 -15.17
CA GLN A 212 -14.04 -20.58 -14.21
C GLN A 212 -14.81 -19.50 -13.45
N ILE A 213 -15.58 -18.67 -14.16
CA ILE A 213 -16.38 -17.60 -13.54
C ILE A 213 -17.44 -18.19 -12.60
N ALA A 214 -18.14 -19.25 -13.01
CA ALA A 214 -19.14 -19.92 -12.18
C ALA A 214 -18.51 -20.57 -10.93
N ALA A 215 -17.33 -21.17 -11.04
CA ALA A 215 -16.62 -21.78 -9.91
C ALA A 215 -16.17 -20.76 -8.84
N LEU A 216 -16.00 -19.49 -9.22
CA LEU A 216 -15.73 -18.42 -8.27
C LEU A 216 -16.93 -18.12 -7.37
N ASP A 217 -18.18 -18.43 -7.78
CA ASP A 217 -19.42 -18.28 -7.00
C ASP A 217 -19.42 -16.98 -6.17
N ALA A 218 -19.10 -15.88 -6.84
CA ALA A 218 -18.81 -14.60 -6.22
C ALA A 218 -20.08 -13.97 -5.66
N GLN A 219 -20.00 -13.42 -4.44
CA GLN A 219 -21.03 -12.56 -3.87
C GLN A 219 -20.50 -11.14 -3.61
N VAL A 220 -19.17 -11.02 -3.44
CA VAL A 220 -18.47 -9.74 -3.33
C VAL A 220 -17.24 -9.76 -4.23
N LEU A 221 -17.05 -8.69 -5.00
CA LEU A 221 -15.82 -8.40 -5.72
C LEU A 221 -15.03 -7.31 -5.03
N ILE A 222 -13.73 -7.53 -4.90
CA ILE A 222 -12.75 -6.54 -4.43
C ILE A 222 -11.87 -6.18 -5.62
N LEU A 223 -11.84 -4.88 -5.94
CA LEU A 223 -11.19 -4.34 -7.13
C LEU A 223 -10.25 -3.20 -6.70
N SER A 224 -8.95 -3.47 -6.60
CA SER A 224 -7.99 -2.48 -6.14
C SER A 224 -6.98 -2.11 -7.22
N ASP A 225 -6.99 -0.85 -7.63
CA ASP A 225 -6.00 -0.26 -8.53
C ASP A 225 -5.86 -0.97 -9.88
N LEU A 226 -6.99 -1.30 -10.53
CA LEU A 226 -6.99 -2.08 -11.78
C LEU A 226 -7.01 -1.22 -13.06
N THR A 227 -7.12 0.10 -12.95
CA THR A 227 -7.32 1.03 -14.08
C THR A 227 -6.10 1.88 -14.39
N TYR A 228 -4.90 1.34 -14.19
CA TYR A 228 -3.65 2.07 -14.44
C TYR A 228 -3.15 1.94 -15.89
N ASP A 229 -3.40 0.80 -16.53
CA ASP A 229 -2.96 0.51 -17.90
C ASP A 229 -4.14 0.57 -18.88
N PRO A 230 -4.11 1.47 -19.89
CA PRO A 230 -5.14 1.56 -20.92
C PRO A 230 -5.38 0.23 -21.67
N THR A 231 -4.36 -0.59 -21.85
CA THR A 231 -4.46 -1.87 -22.59
C THR A 231 -5.33 -2.89 -21.85
N ASN A 232 -5.34 -2.82 -20.52
CA ASN A 232 -6.09 -3.73 -19.66
C ASN A 232 -7.57 -3.35 -19.51
N ILE A 233 -7.99 -2.16 -19.96
CA ILE A 233 -9.36 -1.69 -19.74
C ILE A 233 -10.40 -2.56 -20.45
N VAL A 234 -10.14 -2.98 -21.68
CA VAL A 234 -11.07 -3.84 -22.43
C VAL A 234 -11.17 -5.24 -21.82
N PRO A 235 -10.06 -5.96 -21.54
CA PRO A 235 -10.09 -7.24 -20.84
C PRO A 235 -10.75 -7.15 -19.46
N LEU A 236 -10.42 -6.13 -18.67
CA LEU A 236 -11.00 -5.93 -17.34
C LEU A 236 -12.52 -5.76 -17.40
N VAL A 237 -13.04 -4.95 -18.33
CA VAL A 237 -14.48 -4.79 -18.50
C VAL A 237 -15.15 -6.11 -18.93
N SER A 238 -14.48 -6.90 -19.77
CA SER A 238 -15.00 -8.21 -20.20
C SER A 238 -15.17 -9.18 -19.03
N VAL A 239 -14.16 -9.31 -18.16
CA VAL A 239 -14.24 -10.21 -16.99
C VAL A 239 -15.22 -9.68 -15.94
N LEU A 240 -15.25 -8.37 -15.69
CA LEU A 240 -16.20 -7.77 -14.75
C LEU A 240 -17.64 -7.94 -15.23
N LYS A 241 -17.91 -7.87 -16.53
CA LYS A 241 -19.24 -8.16 -17.09
C LYS A 241 -19.68 -9.60 -16.81
N ALA A 242 -18.75 -10.55 -16.79
CA ALA A 242 -19.06 -11.94 -16.47
C ALA A 242 -19.28 -12.16 -14.96
N LEU A 243 -18.56 -11.42 -14.11
CA LEU A 243 -18.64 -11.53 -12.64
C LEU A 243 -19.78 -10.73 -12.01
N LEU A 244 -20.10 -9.55 -12.56
CA LEU A 244 -21.14 -8.63 -12.06
C LEU A 244 -22.53 -9.08 -12.51
N VAL A 245 -22.99 -10.20 -11.99
CA VAL A 245 -24.37 -10.67 -12.14
C VAL A 245 -25.26 -10.13 -11.02
N GLN A 246 -26.58 -10.27 -11.16
CA GLN A 246 -27.53 -9.81 -10.15
C GLN A 246 -27.23 -10.43 -8.78
N GLY A 247 -27.08 -9.58 -7.76
CA GLY A 247 -26.80 -9.99 -6.38
C GLY A 247 -25.31 -10.03 -5.99
N VAL A 248 -24.41 -9.64 -6.89
CA VAL A 248 -22.99 -9.46 -6.59
C VAL A 248 -22.70 -8.00 -6.24
N ASP A 249 -22.16 -7.76 -5.05
CA ASP A 249 -21.66 -6.45 -4.64
C ASP A 249 -20.22 -6.27 -5.14
N ALA A 250 -19.82 -5.06 -5.52
CA ALA A 250 -18.44 -4.77 -5.91
C ALA A 250 -17.92 -3.49 -5.27
N TYR A 251 -16.72 -3.58 -4.69
CA TYR A 251 -16.04 -2.47 -4.05
C TYR A 251 -14.74 -2.19 -4.78
N MET A 252 -14.62 -0.96 -5.27
CA MET A 252 -13.48 -0.54 -6.09
C MET A 252 -12.80 0.68 -5.50
N SER A 253 -11.47 0.63 -5.43
CA SER A 253 -10.60 1.75 -5.11
C SER A 253 -9.53 1.86 -6.19
N SER A 254 -9.19 3.07 -6.62
CA SER A 254 -8.19 3.28 -7.68
C SER A 254 -7.50 4.62 -7.49
N ALA A 255 -6.17 4.63 -7.66
CA ALA A 255 -5.42 5.87 -7.72
C ALA A 255 -5.55 6.45 -9.14
N ILE A 256 -6.14 7.64 -9.27
CA ILE A 256 -6.31 8.31 -10.56
C ILE A 256 -4.96 8.85 -11.05
N ARG A 257 -4.18 8.00 -11.71
CA ARG A 257 -2.90 8.37 -12.34
C ARG A 257 -3.09 8.98 -13.73
N ASN A 258 -4.03 8.43 -14.49
CA ASN A 258 -4.44 8.95 -15.79
C ASN A 258 -5.96 9.11 -15.83
N PRO A 259 -6.49 10.35 -15.82
CA PRO A 259 -7.92 10.60 -15.87
C PRO A 259 -8.61 9.98 -17.09
N GLN A 260 -7.93 9.91 -18.24
CA GLN A 260 -8.52 9.36 -19.46
C GLN A 260 -8.74 7.85 -19.37
N THR A 261 -7.79 7.12 -18.78
CA THR A 261 -7.92 5.67 -18.55
C THR A 261 -9.10 5.37 -17.63
N PHE A 262 -9.23 6.15 -16.55
CA PHE A 262 -10.34 6.02 -15.61
C PHE A 262 -11.69 6.33 -16.30
N VAL A 263 -11.76 7.41 -17.08
CA VAL A 263 -12.97 7.76 -17.85
C VAL A 263 -13.34 6.68 -18.86
N ASP A 264 -12.37 6.09 -19.56
CA ASP A 264 -12.63 5.00 -20.52
C ASP A 264 -13.21 3.77 -19.82
N PHE A 265 -12.63 3.36 -18.68
CA PHE A 265 -13.17 2.28 -17.85
C PHE A 265 -14.62 2.54 -17.45
N PHE A 266 -14.91 3.70 -16.83
CA PHE A 266 -16.26 4.03 -16.38
C PHE A 266 -17.26 4.11 -17.54
N THR A 267 -16.84 4.65 -18.69
CA THR A 267 -17.68 4.77 -19.87
C THR A 267 -18.04 3.40 -20.45
N ARG A 268 -17.13 2.42 -20.36
CA ARG A 268 -17.36 1.05 -20.84
C ARG A 268 -18.21 0.25 -19.87
N ILE A 269 -17.87 0.23 -18.58
CA ILE A 269 -18.58 -0.60 -17.60
C ILE A 269 -20.04 -0.16 -17.41
N ARG A 270 -20.33 1.15 -17.48
CA ARG A 270 -21.69 1.70 -17.39
C ARG A 270 -22.64 1.25 -18.50
N LYS A 271 -22.13 0.73 -19.62
CA LYS A 271 -22.98 0.19 -20.69
C LYS A 271 -23.59 -1.17 -20.33
N PHE A 272 -23.13 -1.77 -19.23
CA PHE A 272 -23.49 -3.12 -18.82
C PHE A 272 -24.13 -3.20 -17.42
N LEU A 273 -24.12 -2.09 -16.68
CA LEU A 273 -24.83 -1.90 -15.40
C LEU A 273 -26.19 -1.25 -15.68
#